data_AF-A0A7C5KVX0-F1
#
_entry.id   AF-A0A7C5KVX0-F1
#
_cell.length_a   1.000
_cell.length_b   1.000
_cell.length_c   1.000
_cell.angle_alpha   90.00
_cell.angle_beta   90.00
_cell.angle_gamma   90.00
#
_symmetry.space_group_name_H-M   'P 1'
#
loop_
_entity.id
_entity.type
_entity.pdbx_description
1 polymer ?
#
loop_
_entity_poly.entity_id
_entity_poly.type
_entity_poly.pdbx_seq_one_letter_code
_entity_poly.pdbx_strand_id
1 'polypeptide(L)' 'PVTGSVFTQLAPYWSEKLGKKTLNARQVSARGGNVVCESAGERVRIAGRAVRYMEGIIELDID' A
#
# COMPACT_ATOMS: atom_id res chain seq x y z
N PRO A 1 5.06 1.59 9.44
CA PRO A 1 5.21 0.82 8.20
C PRO A 1 3.85 0.49 7.61
N VAL A 2 3.80 0.14 6.32
CA VAL A 2 2.57 -0.27 5.62
C VAL A 2 2.81 -1.63 4.97
N THR A 3 1.82 -2.52 5.04
CA THR A 3 1.85 -3.86 4.47
C THR A 3 0.91 -3.89 3.26
N GLY A 4 1.45 -3.70 2.05
CA GLY A 4 0.64 -3.59 0.82
C GLY A 4 -0.22 -4.81 0.55
N SER A 5 0.31 -6.02 0.71
CA SER A 5 -0.42 -7.27 0.42
C SER A 5 -1.68 -7.45 1.25
N VAL A 6 -1.74 -6.94 2.49
CA VAL A 6 -2.95 -7.01 3.32
C VAL A 6 -4.13 -6.28 2.67
N PHE A 7 -3.87 -5.22 1.91
CA PHE A 7 -4.92 -4.46 1.23
C PHE A 7 -5.53 -5.20 0.03
N THR A 8 -4.89 -6.26 -0.50
CA THR A 8 -5.52 -7.09 -1.56
C THR A 8 -6.70 -7.89 -1.03
N GLN A 9 -6.76 -8.15 0.28
CA GLN A 9 -7.88 -8.83 0.94
C GLN A 9 -8.84 -7.84 1.61
N LEU A 10 -8.32 -6.79 2.26
CA LEU A 10 -9.16 -5.82 2.97
C LEU A 10 -9.96 -4.92 2.03
N ALA A 11 -9.41 -4.54 0.87
CA ALA A 11 -10.11 -3.62 -0.03
C ALA A 11 -11.41 -4.22 -0.61
N PRO A 12 -11.44 -5.47 -1.11
CA PRO A 12 -12.70 -6.10 -1.55
C PRO A 12 -13.71 -6.22 -0.41
N TYR A 13 -13.27 -6.70 0.76
CA TYR A 13 -14.13 -6.86 1.94
C TYR A 13 -14.81 -5.54 2.34
N TRP A 14 -14.04 -4.47 2.52
CA TRP A 14 -14.60 -3.17 2.91
C TRP A 14 -15.32 -2.47 1.76
N SER A 15 -14.95 -2.74 0.51
CA SER A 15 -15.65 -2.21 -0.67
C SER A 15 -17.09 -2.73 -0.71
N GLU A 16 -17.28 -4.02 -0.44
CA GLU A 16 -18.60 -4.64 -0.33
C GLU A 16 -19.37 -4.08 0.87
N LYS A 17 -18.77 -4.09 2.06
CA LYS A 17 -19.42 -3.63 3.30
C LYS A 17 -19.84 -2.16 3.27
N LEU A 18 -19.06 -1.30 2.62
CA LEU A 18 -19.29 0.15 2.58
C LEU A 18 -19.96 0.63 1.29
N GLY A 19 -20.17 -0.25 0.30
CA GLY A 19 -20.69 0.12 -1.01
C GLY A 19 -19.80 1.08 -1.79
N LYS A 20 -18.48 1.03 -1.58
CA LYS A 20 -17.50 1.98 -2.16
C LYS A 20 -16.39 1.25 -2.89
N LYS A 21 -16.25 1.50 -4.19
CA LYS A 21 -15.15 0.94 -5.00
C LYS A 21 -13.78 1.50 -4.61
N THR A 22 -13.70 2.78 -4.27
CA THR A 22 -12.45 3.44 -3.84
C THR A 22 -12.49 3.70 -2.35
N LEU A 23 -11.43 3.27 -1.66
CA LEU A 23 -11.28 3.36 -0.22
C LEU A 23 -10.00 4.13 0.13
N ASN A 24 -10.14 5.09 1.04
CA ASN A 24 -9.00 5.70 1.72
C ASN A 24 -8.79 4.96 3.05
N ALA A 25 -7.62 4.37 3.23
CA ALA A 25 -7.28 3.59 4.42
C ALA A 25 -6.01 4.10 5.09
N ARG A 26 -5.88 3.83 6.39
CA ARG A 26 -4.69 4.14 7.19
C ARG A 26 -4.25 2.91 7.97
N GLN A 27 -3.01 2.46 7.77
CA GLN A 27 -2.41 1.42 8.60
C GLN A 27 -1.90 2.03 9.90
N VAL A 28 -2.49 1.62 11.03
CA VAL A 28 -2.24 2.14 12.38
C VAL A 28 -1.04 1.47 13.08
N SER A 29 0.09 1.37 12.36
CA SER A 29 1.39 1.05 13.00
C SER A 29 1.98 2.28 13.66
N ALA A 30 3.03 2.13 14.49
CA ALA A 30 3.71 3.27 15.15
C ALA A 30 4.14 4.40 14.18
N ARG A 31 4.61 4.07 12.96
CA ARG A 31 4.96 5.07 11.93
C ARG A 31 3.76 5.50 11.07
N GLY A 32 2.65 4.80 11.15
CA GLY A 32 1.47 5.00 10.31
C GLY A 32 1.72 4.73 8.82
N GLY A 33 0.68 4.93 8.02
CA GLY A 33 0.77 5.13 6.58
C GLY A 33 -0.60 5.11 5.90
N ASN A 34 -0.81 6.03 4.98
CA ASN A 34 -2.05 6.18 4.22
C ASN A 34 -1.93 5.45 2.89
N VAL A 35 -3.02 4.80 2.49
CA VAL A 35 -3.12 4.04 1.24
C VAL A 35 -4.49 4.28 0.63
N VAL A 36 -4.52 4.44 -0.69
CA VAL A 36 -5.73 4.45 -1.49
C VAL A 36 -5.84 3.09 -2.16
N CYS A 37 -7.00 2.46 -2.02
CA CYS A 37 -7.30 1.18 -2.65
C CYS A 37 -8.51 1.32 -3.57
N GLU A 38 -8.47 0.66 -4.72
CA GLU A 38 -9.61 0.53 -5.62
C GLU A 38 -9.89 -0.96 -5.85
N SER A 39 -11.11 -1.38 -5.54
CA SER A 39 -11.62 -2.71 -5.90
C SER A 39 -11.96 -2.70 -7.39
N ALA A 40 -11.13 -3.36 -8.20
CA ALA A 40 -11.17 -3.35 -9.66
C ALA A 40 -11.48 -4.75 -10.22
N GLY A 41 -12.55 -5.37 -9.72
CA GLY A 41 -12.95 -6.74 -10.09
C GLY A 41 -12.04 -7.77 -9.41
N GLU A 42 -11.37 -8.61 -10.21
CA GLU A 42 -10.43 -9.63 -9.71
C GLU A 42 -9.08 -9.05 -9.20
N ARG A 43 -8.91 -7.74 -9.30
CA ARG A 43 -7.68 -7.03 -8.91
C ARG A 43 -7.99 -5.92 -7.92
N VAL A 44 -6.99 -5.59 -7.11
CA VAL A 44 -6.99 -4.40 -6.26
C VAL A 44 -5.85 -3.50 -6.71
N ARG A 45 -6.16 -2.24 -7.02
CA ARG A 45 -5.13 -1.21 -7.22
C ARG A 45 -4.81 -0.59 -5.87
N ILE A 46 -3.52 -0.48 -5.55
CA ILE A 46 -3.04 0.07 -4.29
C ILE A 46 -2.07 1.21 -4.61
N ALA A 47 -2.30 2.38 -4.03
CA ALA A 47 -1.47 3.55 -4.20
C ALA A 47 -1.15 4.22 -2.86
N GLY A 48 0.05 4.79 -2.76
CA GLY A 48 0.50 5.55 -1.60
C GLY A 48 1.60 6.52 -2.01
N ARG A 49 1.88 7.52 -1.16
CA ARG A 49 3.00 8.44 -1.39
C ARG A 49 4.30 7.79 -0.91
N ALA A 50 5.34 7.89 -1.72
CA ALA A 50 6.70 7.51 -1.34
C ALA A 50 7.51 8.77 -1.00
N VAL A 51 8.50 8.62 -0.12
CA VAL A 51 9.47 9.66 0.22
C VAL A 51 10.86 9.07 0.05
N ARG A 52 11.72 9.72 -0.73
CA ARG A 52 13.11 9.33 -0.90
C ARG A 52 13.88 9.67 0.37
N TYR A 53 14.44 8.65 1.02
CA TYR A 53 15.24 8.81 2.24
C TYR A 53 16.72 9.04 1.95
N MET A 54 17.28 8.26 1.01
CA MET A 54 18.68 8.30 0.62
C MET A 54 18.78 7.93 -0.86
N GLU A 55 19.84 8.40 -1.50
CA GLU A 55 20.33 7.96 -2.81
C GLU A 55 21.84 7.74 -2.69
N GLY A 56 22.37 6.69 -3.33
CA GLY A 56 23.78 6.32 -3.21
C GLY A 56 24.17 5.20 -4.16
N ILE A 57 25.45 4.84 -4.15
CA ILE A 57 26.05 3.79 -4.98
C ILE A 57 26.52 2.66 -4.05
N ILE A 58 26.22 1.41 -4.43
CA ILE A 58 26.78 0.22 -3.76
C ILE A 58 27.94 -0.25 -4.64
N GLU A 59 29.17 -0.13 -4.12
CA GLU A 59 30.37 -0.69 -4.71
C GLU A 59 30.64 -2.06 -4.09
N LEU A 60 30.90 -3.06 -4.93
CA LEU A 60 31.26 -4.42 -4.50
C LEU A 60 32.67 -4.71 -5.00
N ASP A 61 33.60 -4.94 -4.10
CA ASP A 61 34.90 -5.49 -4.45
C ASP A 61 34.73 -7.00 -4.66
N ILE A 62 34.97 -7.45 -5.89
CA ILE A 62 35.00 -8.86 -6.27
C ILE A 62 36.42 -9.13 -6.77
N ASP A 63 37.26 -9.69 -5.89
CA ASP A 63 38.55 -10.27 -6.26
C ASP A 63 38.36 -11.61 -7.00
#